data_AF-A0AAN7ANF7-F1
#
_entry.id   AF-A0AAN7ANF7-F1
#
_cell.length_a   1.000
_cell.length_b   1.000
_cell.length_c   1.000
_cell.angle_alpha   90.00
_cell.angle_beta   90.00
_cell.angle_gamma   90.00
#
_symmetry.space_group_name_H-M   'P 1'
#
loop_
_entity.id
_entity.type
_entity.pdbx_description
1 polymer ?
#
loop_
_entity_poly.entity_id
_entity_poly.type
_entity_poly.pdbx_seq_one_letter_code
_entity_poly.pdbx_strand_id
1 'polypeptide(L)'
;MTNNLHQDVSTTHALNMYSREYNNQKTTRKGVIRMDPDCAICHAPASLACECEAKGLEVAVRQAEARMMQSIYNDIRSWVRAHAQDYILEYFRLLTERRKATHAQHLDRITAHAYHYYHAPPHPNEIQQAQAALKRGIDEDWQSSVQRYPEVLEYFYSLVELTLPDDNEAAVKDPPLRALEGVSRKAARRNTGPATVASGPSLAAPPPHHEPLPLPRGRTPPPLEPLRERRTPAPRERRQSYRPPPPPPTSSYYPPGQGGW
;
A
#
# COMPACT_ATOMS: atom_id res chain seq x y z
N MET A 1 -36.27 -51.81 -47.91
CA MET A 1 -35.84 -53.15 -48.35
C MET A 1 -34.68 -53.55 -47.44
N THR A 2 -34.64 -54.70 -46.75
CA THR A 2 -35.64 -55.77 -46.53
C THR A 2 -35.15 -56.62 -45.34
N ASN A 3 -36.07 -57.06 -44.47
CA ASN A 3 -36.14 -58.34 -43.72
C ASN A 3 -34.82 -58.93 -43.13
N ASN A 4 -34.63 -59.09 -41.82
CA ASN A 4 -35.46 -59.81 -40.82
C ASN A 4 -35.63 -61.31 -41.14
N LEU A 5 -35.14 -62.21 -40.26
CA LEU A 5 -35.24 -63.66 -40.45
C LEU A 5 -35.37 -64.42 -39.11
N HIS A 6 -36.60 -64.90 -38.85
CA HIS A 6 -37.02 -66.04 -37.99
C HIS A 6 -36.79 -65.92 -36.46
N GLN A 7 -37.78 -66.09 -35.57
CA GLN A 7 -38.71 -67.23 -35.33
C GLN A 7 -38.01 -68.42 -34.61
N ASP A 8 -38.54 -69.09 -33.57
CA ASP A 8 -39.95 -69.27 -33.16
C ASP A 8 -40.19 -69.56 -31.65
N VAL A 9 -41.41 -69.19 -31.18
CA VAL A 9 -42.39 -69.93 -30.33
C VAL A 9 -42.09 -70.42 -28.88
N SER A 10 -42.86 -69.82 -27.96
CA SER A 10 -43.63 -70.33 -26.79
C SER A 10 -43.42 -71.74 -26.17
N THR A 11 -43.55 -71.84 -24.83
CA THR A 11 -44.77 -72.38 -24.13
C THR A 11 -44.57 -72.69 -22.61
N THR A 12 -45.37 -72.02 -21.76
CA THR A 12 -45.82 -72.33 -20.37
C THR A 12 -44.98 -73.16 -19.36
N HIS A 13 -44.90 -72.68 -18.10
CA HIS A 13 -45.70 -73.23 -16.98
C HIS A 13 -45.75 -72.29 -15.76
N ALA A 14 -46.75 -72.47 -14.89
CA ALA A 14 -47.07 -71.55 -13.79
C ALA A 14 -46.90 -72.16 -12.38
N LEU A 15 -46.94 -71.25 -11.38
CA LEU A 15 -47.13 -71.47 -9.93
C LEU A 15 -45.95 -72.03 -9.11
N ASN A 16 -45.45 -71.17 -8.20
CA ASN A 16 -45.25 -71.57 -6.82
C ASN A 16 -45.39 -70.35 -5.89
N MET A 17 -46.45 -70.34 -5.07
CA MET A 17 -46.55 -69.46 -3.90
C MET A 17 -45.86 -70.14 -2.72
N TYR A 18 -44.91 -69.46 -2.06
CA TYR A 18 -45.05 -69.02 -0.66
C TYR A 18 -43.78 -68.33 -0.15
N SER A 19 -43.99 -67.38 0.75
CA SER A 19 -43.03 -66.45 1.35
C SER A 19 -41.67 -67.01 1.79
N ARG A 20 -40.61 -66.24 1.54
CA ARG A 20 -39.61 -65.98 2.57
C ARG A 20 -39.04 -64.56 2.46
N GLU A 21 -39.18 -63.80 3.53
CA GLU A 21 -38.66 -62.45 3.63
C GLU A 21 -37.13 -62.48 3.65
N TYR A 22 -36.49 -61.73 2.75
CA TYR A 22 -35.18 -61.16 3.02
C TYR A 22 -35.32 -59.63 3.06
N ASN A 23 -35.55 -59.18 4.28
CA ASN A 23 -35.31 -57.83 4.74
C ASN A 23 -33.84 -57.43 4.46
N ASN A 24 -33.53 -56.12 4.46
CA ASN A 24 -32.17 -55.55 4.26
C ASN A 24 -31.65 -55.63 2.79
N GLN A 25 -31.30 -54.57 2.06
CA GLN A 25 -31.08 -53.15 2.41
C GLN A 25 -31.91 -52.21 1.52
N LYS A 26 -32.87 -51.48 2.11
CA LYS A 26 -33.01 -50.06 1.74
C LYS A 26 -31.78 -49.36 2.32
N THR A 27 -30.73 -49.17 1.51
CA THR A 27 -29.65 -48.26 1.87
C THR A 27 -30.25 -46.86 1.93
N THR A 28 -30.71 -46.46 3.12
CA THR A 28 -31.04 -45.09 3.43
C THR A 28 -29.74 -44.29 3.29
N ARG A 29 -29.50 -43.79 2.08
CA ARG A 29 -28.58 -42.68 1.86
C ARG A 29 -29.08 -41.59 2.80
N LYS A 30 -28.43 -41.45 3.95
CA LYS A 30 -28.78 -40.46 4.95
C LYS A 30 -28.84 -39.13 4.22
N GLY A 31 -30.03 -38.56 4.10
CA GLY A 31 -30.19 -37.26 3.46
C GLY A 31 -29.27 -36.30 4.19
N VAL A 32 -28.27 -35.76 3.49
CA VAL A 32 -27.43 -34.71 4.06
C VAL A 32 -28.34 -33.50 4.18
N ILE A 33 -28.88 -33.29 5.38
CA ILE A 33 -29.71 -32.13 5.68
C ILE A 33 -28.80 -30.91 5.56
N ARG A 34 -28.89 -30.22 4.42
CA ARG A 34 -28.30 -28.91 4.22
C ARG A 34 -29.32 -27.89 4.70
N MET A 35 -29.07 -27.32 5.88
CA MET A 35 -29.71 -26.08 6.31
C MET A 35 -28.71 -24.96 6.00
N ASP A 36 -29.13 -23.96 5.24
CA ASP A 36 -28.34 -22.74 5.08
C ASP A 36 -28.47 -21.90 6.36
N PRO A 37 -27.39 -21.25 6.82
CA PRO A 37 -27.41 -20.46 8.05
C PRO A 37 -28.20 -19.15 7.87
N ASP A 38 -28.83 -18.69 8.95
CA ASP A 38 -29.33 -17.32 9.03
C ASP A 38 -28.14 -16.33 9.04
N CYS A 39 -28.36 -15.11 8.56
CA CYS A 39 -27.31 -14.10 8.46
C CYS A 39 -26.66 -13.81 9.83
N ALA A 40 -25.33 -13.89 9.90
CA ALA A 40 -24.53 -13.66 11.11
C ALA A 40 -24.61 -12.21 11.66
N ILE A 41 -25.13 -11.26 10.88
CA ILE A 41 -25.19 -9.83 11.24
C ILE A 41 -26.61 -9.38 11.60
N CYS A 42 -27.64 -9.82 10.86
CA CYS A 42 -29.03 -9.39 11.07
C CYS A 42 -30.02 -10.54 11.38
N HIS A 43 -29.54 -11.79 11.37
CA HIS A 43 -30.32 -13.00 11.65
C HIS A 43 -31.54 -13.20 10.73
N ALA A 44 -31.56 -12.56 9.56
CA ALA A 44 -32.51 -12.86 8.51
C ALA A 44 -32.23 -14.25 7.91
N PRO A 45 -33.27 -15.03 7.53
CA PRO A 45 -33.08 -16.36 6.97
C PRO A 45 -32.41 -16.30 5.60
N ALA A 46 -31.64 -17.34 5.27
CA ALA A 46 -30.91 -17.45 3.99
C ALA A 46 -31.78 -17.19 2.75
N SER A 47 -33.07 -17.57 2.81
CA SER A 47 -34.07 -17.33 1.75
C SER A 47 -34.33 -15.86 1.43
N LEU A 48 -33.96 -14.92 2.32
CA LEU A 48 -34.07 -13.48 2.12
C LEU A 48 -32.85 -12.89 1.40
N ALA A 49 -31.72 -13.62 1.33
CA ALA A 49 -30.50 -13.26 0.60
C ALA A 49 -29.99 -11.82 0.87
N CYS A 50 -29.99 -11.38 2.13
CA CYS A 50 -29.56 -10.03 2.50
C CYS A 50 -28.04 -9.81 2.31
N GLU A 51 -27.65 -8.58 1.97
CA GLU A 51 -26.26 -8.23 1.63
C GLU A 51 -25.35 -7.91 2.83
N CYS A 52 -25.82 -8.12 4.08
CA CYS A 52 -25.13 -7.66 5.28
C CYS A 52 -23.71 -8.25 5.42
N GLU A 53 -23.55 -9.55 5.23
CA GLU A 53 -22.25 -10.24 5.35
C GLU A 53 -21.27 -9.83 4.25
N ALA A 54 -21.76 -9.72 3.00
CA ALA A 54 -20.94 -9.27 1.88
C ALA A 54 -20.40 -7.85 2.10
N LYS A 55 -21.26 -6.92 2.57
CA LYS A 55 -20.86 -5.56 2.94
C LYS A 55 -19.90 -5.53 4.13
N GLY A 56 -20.08 -6.41 5.11
CA GLY A 56 -19.15 -6.60 6.22
C GLY A 56 -17.76 -7.04 5.74
N LEU A 57 -17.71 -8.00 4.81
CA LEU A 57 -16.48 -8.49 4.19
C LEU A 57 -15.78 -7.41 3.37
N GLU A 58 -16.49 -6.65 2.52
CA GLU A 58 -15.93 -5.51 1.77
C GLU A 58 -15.23 -4.49 2.69
N VAL A 59 -15.89 -4.14 3.82
CA VAL A 59 -15.31 -3.21 4.80
C VAL A 59 -14.07 -3.82 5.47
N ALA A 60 -14.10 -5.11 5.82
CA ALA A 60 -12.96 -5.81 6.40
C ALA A 60 -11.76 -5.87 5.43
N VAL A 61 -12.00 -6.11 4.14
CA VAL A 61 -10.98 -6.10 3.07
C VAL A 61 -10.34 -4.71 2.95
N ARG A 62 -11.13 -3.64 2.80
CA ARG A 62 -10.63 -2.26 2.73
C ARG A 62 -9.79 -1.88 3.96
N GLN A 63 -10.19 -2.32 5.14
CA GLN A 63 -9.43 -2.10 6.37
C GLN A 63 -8.13 -2.91 6.43
N ALA A 64 -8.10 -4.14 5.90
CA ALA A 64 -6.90 -4.96 5.83
C ALA A 64 -5.89 -4.37 4.83
N GLU A 65 -6.35 -3.98 3.64
CA GLU A 65 -5.56 -3.29 2.62
C GLU A 65 -4.92 -2.01 3.18
N ALA A 66 -5.73 -1.12 3.80
CA ALA A 66 -5.23 0.13 4.38
C ALA A 66 -4.20 -0.07 5.51
N ARG A 67 -4.23 -1.21 6.21
CA ARG A 67 -3.23 -1.54 7.25
C ARG A 67 -1.97 -2.19 6.69
N MET A 68 -2.09 -3.04 5.67
CA MET A 68 -0.99 -3.89 5.19
C MET A 68 -0.32 -3.40 3.91
N MET A 69 -1.08 -2.87 2.94
CA MET A 69 -0.54 -2.39 1.66
C MET A 69 -0.04 -0.95 1.75
N GLN A 70 -0.55 -0.15 2.69
CA GLN A 70 -0.19 1.28 2.79
C GLN A 70 1.31 1.52 3.06
N SER A 71 1.97 0.67 3.86
CA SER A 71 3.43 0.72 4.04
C SER A 71 4.15 0.41 2.74
N ILE A 72 3.77 -0.67 2.06
CA ILE A 72 4.35 -1.09 0.78
C ILE A 72 4.24 0.03 -0.27
N TYR A 73 3.08 0.66 -0.42
CA TYR A 73 2.90 1.81 -1.32
C TYR A 73 3.73 3.03 -0.91
N ASN A 74 4.01 3.23 0.38
CA ASN A 74 4.85 4.33 0.86
C ASN A 74 6.34 4.06 0.58
N ASP A 75 6.79 2.82 0.75
CA ASP A 75 8.16 2.39 0.47
C ASP A 75 8.44 2.45 -1.04
N ILE A 76 7.54 1.90 -1.87
CA ILE A 76 7.60 2.01 -3.33
C ILE A 76 7.67 3.49 -3.76
N ARG A 77 6.76 4.34 -3.28
CA ARG A 77 6.73 5.77 -3.65
C ARG A 77 8.03 6.48 -3.25
N SER A 78 8.59 6.14 -2.10
CA SER A 78 9.84 6.73 -1.62
C SER A 78 11.04 6.29 -2.45
N TRP A 79 11.09 4.99 -2.79
CA TRP A 79 12.11 4.40 -3.66
C TRP A 79 12.06 5.01 -5.07
N VAL A 80 10.90 5.00 -5.73
CA VAL A 80 10.70 5.55 -7.08
C VAL A 80 11.07 7.04 -7.12
N ARG A 81 10.62 7.81 -6.12
CA ARG A 81 10.94 9.24 -6.02
C ARG A 81 12.44 9.51 -5.93
N ALA A 82 13.17 8.75 -5.12
CA ALA A 82 14.61 8.92 -4.96
C ALA A 82 15.34 8.66 -6.29
N HIS A 83 15.08 7.51 -6.93
CA HIS A 83 15.75 7.13 -8.17
C HIS A 83 15.40 8.05 -9.34
N ALA A 84 14.14 8.50 -9.45
CA ALA A 84 13.73 9.49 -10.43
C ALA A 84 14.42 10.85 -10.21
N GLN A 85 14.53 11.29 -8.96
CA GLN A 85 15.24 12.53 -8.63
C GLN A 85 16.72 12.44 -8.97
N ASP A 86 17.41 11.37 -8.59
CA ASP A 86 18.85 11.20 -8.86
C ASP A 86 19.14 11.12 -10.36
N TYR A 87 18.30 10.40 -11.13
CA TYR A 87 18.40 10.34 -12.59
C TYR A 87 18.26 11.72 -13.26
N ILE A 88 17.24 12.50 -12.87
CA ILE A 88 17.02 13.84 -13.42
C ILE A 88 18.15 14.81 -13.02
N LEU A 89 18.68 14.71 -11.81
CA LEU A 89 19.79 15.55 -11.35
C LEU A 89 21.10 15.25 -12.09
N GLU A 90 21.46 13.98 -12.31
CA GLU A 90 22.69 13.66 -13.08
C GLU A 90 22.52 14.02 -14.56
N TYR A 91 21.34 13.80 -15.15
CA TYR A 91 21.05 14.25 -16.52
C TYR A 91 21.22 15.77 -16.66
N PHE A 92 20.65 16.55 -15.75
CA PHE A 92 20.83 18.00 -15.71
C PHE A 92 22.29 18.43 -15.47
N ARG A 93 23.04 17.67 -14.66
CA ARG A 93 24.48 17.91 -14.44
C ARG A 93 25.26 17.80 -15.75
N LEU A 94 25.03 16.74 -16.53
CA LEU A 94 25.68 16.55 -17.83
C LEU A 94 25.37 17.69 -18.84
N LEU A 95 24.12 18.15 -18.90
CA LEU A 95 23.74 19.29 -19.73
C LEU A 95 24.46 20.58 -19.30
N THR A 96 24.46 20.84 -17.99
CA THR A 96 25.08 22.03 -17.39
C THR A 96 26.59 22.07 -17.59
N GLU A 97 27.30 20.96 -17.40
CA GLU A 97 28.76 20.89 -17.64
C GLU A 97 29.11 21.13 -19.12
N ARG A 98 28.33 20.53 -20.05
CA ARG A 98 28.49 20.80 -21.49
C ARG A 98 28.28 22.29 -21.80
N ARG A 99 27.26 22.93 -21.20
CA ARG A 99 26.97 24.35 -21.45
C ARG A 99 28.04 25.28 -20.86
N LYS A 100 28.57 24.96 -19.66
CA LYS A 100 29.73 25.65 -19.07
C LYS A 100 30.98 25.57 -19.97
N ALA A 101 31.26 24.40 -20.54
CA ALA A 101 32.40 24.21 -21.46
C ALA A 101 32.27 25.08 -22.72
N THR A 102 31.08 25.11 -23.34
CA THR A 102 30.78 26.00 -24.48
C THR A 102 30.90 27.48 -24.11
N HIS A 103 30.45 27.86 -22.90
CA HIS A 103 30.56 29.24 -22.40
C HIS A 103 32.01 29.67 -22.15
N ALA A 104 32.85 28.80 -21.59
CA ALA A 104 34.28 29.06 -21.42
C ALA A 104 34.94 29.37 -22.78
N GLN A 105 34.73 28.50 -23.77
CA GLN A 105 35.22 28.73 -25.14
C GLN A 105 34.68 30.03 -25.77
N HIS A 106 33.46 30.45 -25.41
CA HIS A 106 32.90 31.70 -25.89
C HIS A 106 33.59 32.91 -25.27
N LEU A 107 33.85 32.89 -23.96
CA LEU A 107 34.62 33.93 -23.27
C LEU A 107 36.06 34.02 -23.80
N ASP A 108 36.71 32.89 -24.08
CA ASP A 108 38.05 32.85 -24.69
C ASP A 108 38.06 33.56 -26.05
N ARG A 109 37.04 33.32 -26.90
CA ARG A 109 36.90 33.99 -28.20
C ARG A 109 36.66 35.49 -28.07
N ILE A 110 35.79 35.93 -27.16
CA ILE A 110 35.56 37.37 -26.92
C ILE A 110 36.86 38.03 -26.44
N THR A 111 37.58 37.39 -25.52
CA THR A 111 38.86 37.89 -24.98
C THR A 111 39.94 37.99 -26.06
N ALA A 112 40.10 36.95 -26.88
CA ALA A 112 41.07 36.94 -27.98
C ALA A 112 40.73 37.99 -29.06
N HIS A 113 39.45 38.15 -29.39
CA HIS A 113 38.98 39.19 -30.32
C HIS A 113 39.27 40.61 -29.79
N ALA A 114 38.93 40.88 -28.53
CA ALA A 114 39.17 42.19 -27.91
C ALA A 114 40.67 42.54 -27.90
N TYR A 115 41.52 41.58 -27.55
CA TYR A 115 42.96 41.75 -27.55
C TYR A 115 43.53 41.97 -28.97
N HIS A 116 43.11 41.17 -29.96
CA HIS A 116 43.64 41.23 -31.32
C HIS A 116 43.33 42.56 -32.04
N TYR A 117 42.11 43.10 -31.88
CA TYR A 117 41.69 44.31 -32.60
C TYR A 117 41.92 45.59 -31.79
N TYR A 118 41.71 45.56 -30.47
CA TYR A 118 41.72 46.76 -29.63
C TYR A 118 42.86 46.80 -28.61
N HIS A 119 43.68 45.75 -28.51
CA HIS A 119 44.78 45.61 -27.53
C HIS A 119 44.32 45.87 -26.08
N ALA A 120 43.06 45.55 -25.81
CA ALA A 120 42.33 45.90 -24.60
C ALA A 120 41.55 44.68 -24.06
N PRO A 121 41.21 44.65 -22.76
CA PRO A 121 40.30 43.65 -22.22
C PRO A 121 38.91 43.73 -22.87
N PRO A 122 38.15 42.62 -22.92
CA PRO A 122 36.82 42.58 -23.50
C PRO A 122 35.83 43.48 -22.78
N HIS A 123 34.86 44.03 -23.51
CA HIS A 123 34.00 45.09 -22.96
C HIS A 123 33.04 44.52 -21.91
N PRO A 124 32.84 45.17 -20.74
CA PRO A 124 32.04 44.62 -19.64
C PRO A 124 30.63 44.17 -20.03
N ASN A 125 29.96 44.89 -20.94
CA ASN A 125 28.61 44.51 -21.41
C ASN A 125 28.62 43.20 -22.21
N GLU A 126 29.69 42.87 -22.94
CA GLU A 126 29.79 41.61 -23.71
C GLU A 126 29.87 40.42 -22.75
N ILE A 127 30.70 40.56 -21.70
CA ILE A 127 30.82 39.57 -20.63
C ILE A 127 29.47 39.39 -19.92
N GLN A 128 28.80 40.49 -19.55
CA GLN A 128 27.47 40.43 -18.91
C GLN A 128 26.42 39.75 -19.78
N GLN A 129 26.39 40.05 -21.09
CA GLN A 129 25.48 39.41 -22.04
C GLN A 129 25.76 37.91 -22.17
N ALA A 130 27.03 37.50 -22.24
CA ALA A 130 27.43 36.09 -22.28
C ALA A 130 26.99 35.37 -20.99
N GLN A 131 27.21 35.96 -19.80
CA GLN A 131 26.79 35.38 -18.52
C GLN A 131 25.25 35.26 -18.42
N ALA A 132 24.51 36.27 -18.90
CA ALA A 132 23.05 36.22 -18.97
C ALA A 132 22.54 35.14 -19.95
N ALA A 133 23.24 34.93 -21.07
CA ALA A 133 22.93 33.86 -22.02
C ALA A 133 23.21 32.46 -21.44
N LEU A 134 24.34 32.28 -20.74
CA LEU A 134 24.62 31.05 -19.98
C LEU A 134 23.50 30.75 -18.99
N LYS A 135 23.09 31.73 -18.18
CA LYS A 135 22.04 31.50 -17.17
C LYS A 135 20.71 31.09 -17.81
N ARG A 136 20.23 31.80 -18.84
CA ARG A 136 18.99 31.42 -19.55
C ARG A 136 19.06 29.98 -20.06
N GLY A 137 20.19 29.60 -20.65
CA GLY A 137 20.41 28.23 -21.12
C GLY A 137 20.41 27.17 -20.01
N ILE A 138 20.93 27.49 -18.82
CA ILE A 138 20.85 26.59 -17.66
C ILE A 138 19.41 26.48 -17.15
N ASP A 139 18.67 27.60 -17.13
CA ASP A 139 17.25 27.61 -16.74
C ASP A 139 16.39 26.77 -17.73
N GLU A 140 16.68 26.85 -19.03
CA GLU A 140 16.09 26.04 -20.10
C GLU A 140 16.42 24.53 -19.97
N ASP A 141 17.70 24.19 -19.70
CA ASP A 141 18.13 22.80 -19.47
C ASP A 141 17.44 22.22 -18.22
N TRP A 142 17.25 23.01 -17.18
CA TRP A 142 16.53 22.61 -15.97
C TRP A 142 15.04 22.35 -16.26
N GLN A 143 14.37 23.29 -16.94
CA GLN A 143 12.97 23.11 -17.34
C GLN A 143 12.78 21.85 -18.19
N SER A 144 13.66 21.64 -19.17
CA SER A 144 13.65 20.46 -20.04
C SER A 144 13.91 19.16 -19.27
N SER A 145 14.74 19.21 -18.21
CA SER A 145 15.00 18.05 -17.36
C SER A 145 13.80 17.71 -16.48
N VAL A 146 13.15 18.72 -15.87
CA VAL A 146 11.94 18.54 -15.04
C VAL A 146 10.75 18.01 -15.86
N GLN A 147 10.64 18.40 -17.14
CA GLN A 147 9.57 17.89 -18.01
C GLN A 147 9.59 16.37 -18.23
N ARG A 148 10.73 15.70 -17.99
CA ARG A 148 10.89 14.24 -18.13
C ARG A 148 10.44 13.41 -16.93
N TYR A 149 9.91 14.05 -15.88
CA TYR A 149 9.44 13.30 -14.70
C TYR A 149 8.36 12.25 -14.99
N PRO A 150 7.35 12.49 -15.86
CA PRO A 150 6.30 11.49 -16.11
C PRO A 150 6.86 10.15 -16.62
N GLU A 151 7.69 10.18 -17.65
CA GLU A 151 8.25 8.99 -18.29
C GLU A 151 9.29 8.30 -17.39
N VAL A 152 10.08 9.08 -16.64
CA VAL A 152 11.06 8.54 -15.68
C VAL A 152 10.36 7.87 -14.50
N LEU A 153 9.27 8.46 -13.99
CA LEU A 153 8.45 7.84 -12.94
C LEU A 153 7.78 6.57 -13.45
N GLU A 154 7.18 6.58 -14.65
CA GLU A 154 6.58 5.41 -15.29
C GLU A 154 7.59 4.26 -15.42
N TYR A 155 8.80 4.55 -15.91
CA TYR A 155 9.89 3.57 -15.97
C TYR A 155 10.20 2.98 -14.59
N PHE A 156 10.44 3.79 -13.56
CA PHE A 156 10.78 3.27 -12.23
C PHE A 156 9.61 2.55 -11.55
N TYR A 157 8.35 2.91 -11.81
CA TYR A 157 7.20 2.13 -11.37
C TYR A 157 7.10 0.78 -12.11
N SER A 158 7.47 0.71 -13.40
CA SER A 158 7.45 -0.55 -14.17
C SER A 158 8.45 -1.61 -13.68
N LEU A 159 9.47 -1.20 -12.91
CA LEU A 159 10.43 -2.10 -12.27
C LEU A 159 9.92 -2.74 -10.98
N VAL A 160 8.74 -2.33 -10.48
CA VAL A 160 8.19 -2.81 -9.21
C VAL A 160 7.31 -4.03 -9.45
N GLU A 161 7.82 -5.20 -9.07
CA GLU A 161 7.09 -6.48 -9.16
C GLU A 161 6.46 -6.86 -7.81
N LEU A 162 5.19 -7.28 -7.83
CA LEU A 162 4.48 -7.83 -6.69
C LEU A 162 3.87 -9.18 -7.08
N THR A 163 4.42 -10.27 -6.55
CA THR A 163 3.96 -11.63 -6.79
C THR A 163 3.01 -12.10 -5.69
N LEU A 164 1.92 -12.76 -6.07
CA LEU A 164 1.05 -13.47 -5.12
C LEU A 164 1.54 -14.91 -4.90
N PRO A 165 1.37 -15.49 -3.70
CA PRO A 165 1.62 -16.91 -3.46
C PRO A 165 0.62 -17.79 -4.25
N ASP A 166 1.01 -19.03 -4.53
CA ASP A 166 0.13 -20.00 -5.21
C ASP A 166 -0.94 -20.55 -4.25
N ASP A 167 -2.16 -20.79 -4.76
CA ASP A 167 -3.27 -21.38 -4.00
C ASP A 167 -2.91 -22.73 -3.34
N ASN A 168 -1.86 -23.41 -3.82
CA ASN A 168 -1.39 -24.68 -3.28
C ASN A 168 -0.37 -24.58 -2.16
N GLU A 169 0.17 -23.39 -1.89
CA GLU A 169 1.19 -23.18 -0.87
C GLU A 169 0.64 -23.44 0.54
N ALA A 170 1.45 -24.08 1.40
CA ALA A 170 1.05 -24.43 2.76
C ALA A 170 0.61 -23.21 3.59
N ALA A 171 1.25 -22.05 3.39
CA ALA A 171 0.91 -20.80 4.05
C ALA A 171 -0.48 -20.23 3.66
N VAL A 172 -0.98 -20.59 2.47
CA VAL A 172 -2.33 -20.21 1.99
C VAL A 172 -3.38 -21.21 2.48
N LYS A 173 -3.05 -22.51 2.48
CA LYS A 173 -3.97 -23.59 2.87
C LYS A 173 -4.17 -23.76 4.38
N ASP A 174 -3.11 -23.57 5.17
CA ASP A 174 -3.16 -23.64 6.64
C ASP A 174 -2.51 -22.38 7.24
N PRO A 175 -3.16 -21.21 7.08
CA PRO A 175 -2.63 -19.96 7.59
C PRO A 175 -2.63 -20.00 9.12
N PRO A 176 -1.58 -19.49 9.81
CA PRO A 176 -1.42 -19.57 11.27
C PRO A 176 -2.34 -18.59 12.02
N LEU A 177 -3.65 -18.76 11.83
CA LEU A 177 -4.72 -17.98 12.44
C LEU A 177 -5.32 -18.82 13.58
N ARG A 178 -5.19 -18.31 14.81
CA ARG A 178 -5.58 -18.97 16.08
C ARG A 178 -7.03 -19.49 16.15
N ALA A 179 -7.90 -19.08 15.21
CA ALA A 179 -9.26 -19.60 15.09
C ALA A 179 -9.32 -21.07 14.63
N LEU A 180 -8.39 -21.53 13.79
CA LEU A 180 -8.44 -22.88 13.21
C LEU A 180 -7.84 -23.95 14.14
N GLU A 181 -6.80 -23.59 14.91
CA GLU A 181 -6.07 -24.48 15.84
C GLU A 181 -6.95 -25.14 16.91
N GLY A 182 -8.08 -24.50 17.25
CA GLY A 182 -9.03 -24.96 18.26
C GLY A 182 -10.08 -25.97 17.74
N VAL A 183 -10.36 -26.00 16.43
CA VAL A 183 -11.45 -26.81 15.86
C VAL A 183 -11.01 -28.27 15.64
N SER A 184 -9.73 -28.50 15.32
CA SER A 184 -9.24 -29.82 14.88
C SER A 184 -9.06 -30.87 16.00
N ARG A 185 -9.11 -30.51 17.29
CA ARG A 185 -8.63 -31.39 18.40
C ARG A 185 -9.63 -31.74 19.50
N LYS A 186 -10.94 -31.52 19.32
CA LYS A 186 -11.97 -31.80 20.35
C LYS A 186 -13.16 -32.67 19.92
N ALA A 187 -12.90 -33.71 19.12
CA ALA A 187 -13.85 -34.82 18.88
C ALA A 187 -13.37 -36.19 19.40
N ALA A 188 -12.22 -36.26 20.08
CA ALA A 188 -11.67 -37.49 20.67
C ALA A 188 -12.19 -37.73 22.10
N ARG A 189 -13.45 -38.19 22.16
CA ARG A 189 -14.18 -38.75 23.31
C ARG A 189 -13.29 -39.42 24.37
N ARG A 190 -13.23 -38.89 25.59
CA ARG A 190 -12.91 -39.69 26.79
C ARG A 190 -13.64 -39.17 28.04
N ASN A 191 -14.41 -40.06 28.65
CA ASN A 191 -15.28 -39.84 29.80
C ASN A 191 -14.78 -40.70 30.95
N THR A 192 -14.37 -40.11 32.09
CA THR A 192 -14.32 -40.74 33.44
C THR A 192 -13.76 -39.80 34.51
N GLY A 193 -14.52 -39.57 35.58
CA GLY A 193 -14.00 -39.49 36.97
C GLY A 193 -13.48 -38.14 37.51
N PRO A 194 -13.98 -37.66 38.67
CA PRO A 194 -13.39 -36.55 39.42
C PRO A 194 -12.39 -37.02 40.50
N ALA A 195 -11.45 -36.15 40.87
CA ALA A 195 -10.60 -36.29 42.05
C ALA A 195 -10.45 -34.92 42.76
N THR A 196 -10.47 -34.92 44.08
CA THR A 196 -10.53 -33.73 44.95
C THR A 196 -9.38 -33.71 45.98
N VAL A 197 -9.17 -32.54 46.62
CA VAL A 197 -8.31 -32.26 47.80
C VAL A 197 -6.77 -32.36 47.61
N ALA A 198 -5.87 -31.65 48.31
CA ALA A 198 -5.98 -30.60 49.35
C ALA A 198 -4.70 -29.70 49.40
N SER A 199 -4.67 -28.68 50.27
CA SER A 199 -3.63 -27.62 50.41
C SER A 199 -2.43 -27.96 51.35
N GLY A 200 -1.36 -27.12 51.36
CA GLY A 200 -0.11 -27.24 52.18
C GLY A 200 -0.22 -26.79 53.68
N PRO A 201 0.76 -26.08 54.34
CA PRO A 201 2.11 -25.61 53.93
C PRO A 201 3.25 -25.51 55.03
N SER A 202 4.47 -25.06 54.63
CA SER A 202 5.41 -24.11 55.33
C SER A 202 6.49 -24.51 56.41
N LEU A 203 7.50 -23.59 56.55
CA LEU A 203 8.60 -23.39 57.55
C LEU A 203 9.88 -24.28 57.42
N ALA A 204 11.15 -23.84 57.67
CA ALA A 204 11.76 -22.60 58.22
C ALA A 204 13.18 -22.29 57.62
N ALA A 205 13.90 -21.24 58.10
CA ALA A 205 15.16 -20.68 57.55
C ALA A 205 16.16 -20.20 58.67
N PRO A 206 17.08 -19.24 58.44
CA PRO A 206 18.36 -19.18 57.68
C PRO A 206 19.56 -19.16 58.70
N PRO A 207 20.68 -18.37 58.65
CA PRO A 207 21.45 -17.56 57.65
C PRO A 207 22.96 -18.05 57.60
N PRO A 208 24.09 -17.28 57.56
CA PRO A 208 24.41 -15.86 57.24
C PRO A 208 25.66 -15.60 56.32
N HIS A 209 26.10 -14.31 56.26
CA HIS A 209 27.38 -13.72 55.77
C HIS A 209 27.63 -13.45 54.26
N HIS A 210 27.33 -12.23 53.78
CA HIS A 210 28.32 -11.17 53.45
C HIS A 210 27.63 -9.83 53.05
N GLU A 211 28.41 -8.75 52.91
CA GLU A 211 27.97 -7.33 52.98
C GLU A 211 27.27 -6.69 51.75
N PRO A 212 26.58 -5.53 51.94
CA PRO A 212 25.97 -4.73 50.87
C PRO A 212 26.83 -3.54 50.38
N LEU A 213 26.73 -3.20 49.08
CA LEU A 213 27.23 -1.94 48.50
C LEU A 213 26.08 -1.12 47.87
N PRO A 214 26.08 0.23 47.97
CA PRO A 214 24.98 1.07 47.50
C PRO A 214 25.10 1.49 46.02
N LEU A 215 24.00 1.42 45.27
CA LEU A 215 23.90 1.95 43.90
C LEU A 215 23.25 3.36 43.88
N PRO A 216 23.86 4.37 43.24
CA PRO A 216 23.31 5.71 43.15
C PRO A 216 22.24 5.85 42.06
N ARG A 217 21.25 6.71 42.31
CA ARG A 217 20.21 7.12 41.35
C ARG A 217 20.77 8.04 40.25
N GLY A 218 20.19 7.95 39.06
CA GLY A 218 20.06 9.08 38.14
C GLY A 218 21.01 9.10 36.94
N ARG A 219 20.47 8.77 35.76
CA ARG A 219 20.94 9.34 34.48
C ARG A 219 19.74 9.68 33.61
N THR A 220 19.62 10.96 33.27
CA THR A 220 18.78 11.48 32.20
C THR A 220 19.37 11.09 30.83
N PRO A 221 18.54 10.89 29.79
CA PRO A 221 19.03 10.76 28.41
C PRO A 221 19.56 12.11 27.89
N PRO A 222 20.54 12.11 26.96
CA PRO A 222 21.14 13.34 26.43
C PRO A 222 20.21 14.07 25.45
N PRO A 223 20.39 15.39 25.23
CA PRO A 223 19.62 16.16 24.25
C PRO A 223 19.87 15.69 22.81
N LEU A 224 18.81 15.72 21.99
CA LEU A 224 18.92 15.51 20.54
C LEU A 224 19.34 16.82 19.87
N GLU A 225 20.53 16.84 19.27
CA GLU A 225 20.98 17.91 18.37
C GLU A 225 20.07 17.99 17.13
N PRO A 226 19.64 19.19 16.70
CA PRO A 226 18.78 19.33 15.53
C PRO A 226 19.57 19.07 14.24
N LEU A 227 19.26 17.94 13.58
CA LEU A 227 19.76 17.64 12.25
C LEU A 227 19.41 18.80 11.30
N ARG A 228 20.41 19.34 10.60
CA ARG A 228 20.28 20.57 9.80
C ARG A 228 19.23 20.41 8.69
N GLU A 229 18.08 21.04 8.89
CA GLU A 229 16.93 21.06 7.99
C GLU A 229 17.34 21.45 6.55
N ARG A 230 17.32 20.47 5.64
CA ARG A 230 17.65 20.69 4.21
C ARG A 230 16.50 21.47 3.57
N ARG A 231 16.69 22.77 3.35
CA ARG A 231 15.65 23.67 2.83
C ARG A 231 15.10 23.21 1.47
N THR A 232 13.88 22.68 1.50
CA THR A 232 12.94 22.69 0.37
C THR A 232 11.56 23.04 0.93
N PRO A 233 10.97 24.19 0.58
CA PRO A 233 9.65 24.55 1.07
C PRO A 233 8.58 23.69 0.37
N ALA A 234 8.06 22.68 1.07
CA ALA A 234 6.87 21.98 0.62
C ALA A 234 5.64 22.91 0.69
N PRO A 235 4.68 22.83 -0.25
CA PRO A 235 3.42 23.57 -0.16
C PRO A 235 2.68 23.19 1.12
N ARG A 236 2.51 24.17 2.02
CA ARG A 236 1.80 23.97 3.28
C ARG A 236 0.30 24.02 3.01
N GLU A 237 -0.36 22.86 3.00
CA GLU A 237 -1.82 22.80 2.92
C GLU A 237 -2.44 23.63 4.06
N ARG A 238 -3.06 24.73 3.67
CA ARG A 238 -3.64 25.69 4.59
C ARG A 238 -4.98 25.15 5.07
N ARG A 239 -5.00 24.55 6.27
CA ARG A 239 -6.24 24.25 7.00
C ARG A 239 -7.20 25.43 6.87
N GLN A 240 -8.34 25.19 6.23
CA GLN A 240 -9.36 26.19 6.00
C GLN A 240 -10.12 26.45 7.31
N SER A 241 -9.61 27.35 8.13
CA SER A 241 -10.39 27.96 9.20
C SER A 241 -11.47 28.83 8.57
N TYR A 242 -12.75 28.46 8.70
CA TYR A 242 -13.87 29.28 8.26
C TYR A 242 -13.79 30.68 8.89
N ARG A 243 -13.60 31.70 8.06
CA ARG A 243 -13.80 33.11 8.41
C ARG A 243 -14.92 33.64 7.51
N PRO A 244 -15.97 34.27 8.05
CA PRO A 244 -16.98 34.91 7.22
C PRO A 244 -16.37 36.08 6.43
N PRO A 245 -16.88 36.39 5.23
CA PRO A 245 -16.36 37.47 4.40
C PRO A 245 -16.65 38.85 5.02
N PRO A 246 -15.81 39.87 4.75
CA PRO A 246 -16.08 41.25 5.17
C PRO A 246 -17.27 41.85 4.38
N PRO A 247 -17.96 42.86 4.95
CA PRO A 247 -19.04 43.56 4.26
C PRO A 247 -18.52 44.35 3.04
N PRO A 248 -19.36 44.58 2.02
CA PRO A 248 -18.98 45.35 0.83
C PRO A 248 -18.76 46.84 1.17
N PRO A 249 -17.86 47.53 0.44
CA PRO A 249 -17.61 48.96 0.64
C PRO A 249 -18.83 49.81 0.25
N THR A 250 -19.06 50.88 1.01
CA THR A 250 -20.12 51.85 0.74
C THR A 250 -19.81 52.65 -0.54
N SER A 251 -20.76 52.67 -1.47
CA SER A 251 -20.64 53.41 -2.73
C SER A 251 -20.63 54.92 -2.48
N SER A 252 -19.45 55.55 -2.55
CA SER A 252 -19.32 57.02 -2.55
C SER A 252 -19.93 57.62 -3.82
N TYR A 253 -21.13 58.17 -3.69
CA TYR A 253 -21.86 58.85 -4.76
C TYR A 253 -21.19 60.19 -5.10
N TYR A 254 -20.48 60.26 -6.24
CA TYR A 254 -20.02 61.52 -6.84
C TYR A 254 -20.94 61.91 -8.01
N PRO A 255 -21.41 63.17 -8.08
CA PRO A 255 -22.25 63.64 -9.18
C PRO A 255 -21.44 63.89 -10.47
N PRO A 256 -22.05 63.76 -11.66
CA PRO A 256 -21.36 64.00 -12.92
C PRO A 256 -21.07 65.49 -13.13
N GLY A 257 -19.82 65.80 -13.46
CA GLY A 257 -19.41 67.13 -13.92
C GLY A 257 -19.98 67.43 -15.31
N GLN A 258 -20.53 68.64 -15.49
CA GLN A 258 -21.00 69.12 -16.79
C GLN A 258 -19.79 69.52 -17.64
N GLY A 259 -19.81 69.19 -18.93
CA GLY A 259 -18.82 69.67 -19.90
C GLY A 259 -19.21 71.03 -20.50
N GLY A 260 -18.23 71.75 -21.03
CA GLY A 260 -18.48 72.96 -21.82
C GLY A 260 -17.22 73.76 -22.14
N TRP A 261 -16.89 73.80 -23.43
CA TRP A 261 -15.97 74.72 -24.13
C TRP A 261 -14.46 74.53 -23.92
#